data_AF-A0A0F5I8Q1-F1
#
_entry.id   AF-A0A0F5I8Q1-F1
#
_cell.length_a   1.000
_cell.length_b   1.000
_cell.length_c   1.000
_cell.angle_alpha   90.00
_cell.angle_beta   90.00
_cell.angle_gamma   90.00
#
_symmetry.space_group_name_H-M   'P 1'
#
loop_
_entity.id
_entity.type
_entity.pdbx_description
1 polymer ?
#
loop_
_entity_poly.entity_id
_entity_poly.type
_entity_poly.pdbx_seq_one_letter_code
_entity_poly.pdbx_strand_id
1 'polypeptide(L)'
;MYEHNLSIEGAEVTYEDYEDGVIRAKTGVNLRTFGDQIILLVQKADEETTSVHIQSKPAIPTTIVDYGKNIKNVKTITTYLKPHI
;
A
#
# COMPACT_ATOMS: atom_id res chain seq x y z
N MET A 1 -9.87 -20.54 12.82
CA MET A 1 -9.23 -19.94 11.63
C MET A 1 -8.61 -18.65 12.12
N TYR A 2 -7.29 -18.56 12.20
CA TYR A 2 -6.62 -17.38 12.75
C TYR A 2 -6.75 -16.24 11.76
N GLU A 3 -7.41 -15.14 12.16
CA GLU A 3 -7.26 -13.86 11.48
C GLU A 3 -5.78 -13.48 11.57
N HIS A 4 -5.04 -13.66 10.48
CA HIS A 4 -3.77 -12.98 10.34
C HIS A 4 -4.09 -11.50 10.19
N ASN A 5 -3.77 -10.71 11.21
CA ASN A 5 -3.68 -9.26 11.11
C ASN A 5 -2.62 -8.91 10.07
N LEU A 6 -3.02 -8.91 8.80
CA LEU A 6 -2.22 -8.45 7.68
C LEU A 6 -1.98 -6.95 7.90
N SER A 7 -0.78 -6.64 8.36
CA SER A 7 -0.36 -5.27 8.65
C SER A 7 0.94 -4.97 7.92
N ILE A 8 1.11 -3.70 7.58
CA ILE A 8 2.37 -3.18 7.06
C ILE A 8 3.08 -2.52 8.23
N GLU A 9 4.27 -3.01 8.54
CA GLU A 9 5.04 -2.59 9.70
C GLU A 9 5.33 -1.08 9.66
N GLY A 10 4.94 -0.39 10.73
CA GLY A 10 5.14 1.05 10.89
C GLY A 10 4.45 1.89 9.82
N ALA A 11 3.41 1.38 9.15
CA ALA A 11 2.65 2.15 8.18
C ALA A 11 1.78 3.20 8.87
N GLU A 12 1.88 4.42 8.39
CA GLU A 12 1.06 5.55 8.81
C GLU A 12 0.40 6.18 7.58
N VAL A 13 -0.91 6.41 7.66
CA VAL A 13 -1.64 7.14 6.62
C VAL A 13 -1.29 8.62 6.74
N THR A 14 -0.92 9.22 5.61
CA THR A 14 -0.43 10.61 5.53
C THR A 14 -1.35 11.53 4.71
N TYR A 15 -2.25 10.95 3.92
CA TYR A 15 -3.21 11.68 3.10
C TYR A 15 -4.38 10.76 2.76
N GLU A 16 -5.59 11.31 2.84
CA GLU A 16 -6.84 10.63 2.50
C GLU A 16 -7.72 11.60 1.72
N ASP A 17 -8.26 11.10 0.63
CA ASP A 17 -9.24 11.78 -0.22
C ASP A 17 -10.25 10.74 -0.67
N TYR A 18 -11.37 10.67 0.05
CA TYR A 18 -12.38 9.65 -0.20
C TYR A 18 -13.24 9.96 -1.43
N GLU A 19 -13.30 11.23 -1.85
CA GLU A 19 -14.03 11.62 -3.05
C GLU A 19 -13.29 11.14 -4.30
N ASP A 20 -11.96 11.32 -4.34
CA ASP A 20 -11.11 10.85 -5.45
C ASP A 20 -10.61 9.41 -5.25
N GLY A 21 -10.95 8.77 -4.12
CA GLY A 21 -10.56 7.40 -3.79
C GLY A 21 -9.06 7.21 -3.56
N VAL A 22 -8.36 8.23 -3.06
CA VAL A 22 -6.91 8.23 -2.88
C VAL A 22 -6.53 8.07 -1.41
N ILE A 23 -5.66 7.11 -1.12
CA ILE A 23 -4.98 6.98 0.18
C ILE A 23 -3.48 6.96 -0.05
N ARG A 24 -2.72 7.76 0.71
CA ARG A 24 -1.25 7.69 0.72
C ARG A 24 -0.75 7.39 2.11
N ALA A 25 0.13 6.40 2.22
CA ALA A 25 0.76 6.01 3.47
C ALA A 25 2.28 5.99 3.33
N LYS A 26 2.97 6.10 4.47
CA LYS A 26 4.42 5.90 4.58
C LYS A 26 4.70 4.74 5.51
N THR A 27 5.67 3.89 5.19
CA THR A 27 6.15 2.85 6.11
C THR A 27 7.27 3.37 7.02
N GLY A 28 7.49 2.70 8.15
CA GLY A 28 8.44 3.11 9.17
C GLY A 28 9.85 3.37 8.62
N VAL A 29 10.48 4.42 9.13
CA VAL A 29 11.81 4.87 8.73
C VAL A 29 12.85 3.87 9.24
N ASN A 30 13.37 3.03 8.36
CA ASN A 30 14.69 2.43 8.60
C ASN A 30 15.77 3.33 7.95
N LEU A 31 16.96 3.42 8.55
CA LEU A 31 18.05 4.33 8.13
C LEU A 31 18.54 4.11 6.68
N ARG A 32 18.09 3.04 6.00
CA ARG A 32 18.51 2.68 4.63
C ARG A 32 17.53 3.15 3.56
N THR A 33 16.23 3.02 3.80
CA THR A 33 15.19 3.36 2.80
C THR A 33 14.39 4.60 3.16
N PHE A 34 14.52 5.07 4.42
CA PHE A 34 13.69 6.14 4.98
C PHE A 34 12.18 5.87 4.84
N GLY A 35 11.82 4.59 4.84
CA GLY A 35 10.46 4.11 4.59
C GLY A 35 10.14 3.91 3.12
N ASP A 36 8.91 3.52 2.85
CA ASP A 36 8.34 3.39 1.52
C ASP A 36 7.12 4.29 1.45
N GLN A 37 6.84 4.84 0.28
CA GLN A 37 5.56 5.47 -0.01
C GLN A 37 4.62 4.43 -0.62
N ILE A 38 3.46 4.28 -0.01
CA ILE A 38 2.35 3.46 -0.51
C ILE A 38 1.26 4.40 -1.01
N ILE A 39 0.72 4.13 -2.19
CA ILE A 39 -0.39 4.87 -2.78
C ILE A 39 -1.45 3.85 -3.19
N LEU A 40 -2.68 4.08 -2.74
CA LEU A 40 -3.86 3.39 -3.21
C LEU A 40 -4.73 4.38 -3.97
N LEU A 41 -5.25 3.94 -5.10
CA LEU A 41 -6.29 4.62 -5.86
C LEU A 41 -7.43 3.62 -6.09
N VAL A 42 -8.61 3.95 -5.61
CA VAL A 42 -9.81 3.12 -5.67
C VAL A 42 -10.83 3.84 -6.54
N GLN A 43 -11.26 3.20 -7.62
CA GLN A 43 -12.17 3.79 -8.59
C GLN A 43 -13.23 2.79 -9.01
N LYS A 44 -14.45 3.25 -9.22
CA LYS A 44 -15.49 2.46 -9.88
C LYS A 44 -15.00 2.10 -11.29
N ALA A 45 -14.98 0.81 -11.63
CA ALA A 45 -14.70 0.36 -12.99
C ALA A 45 -16.00 0.18 -13.77
N ASP A 46 -17.03 -0.41 -13.15
CA ASP A 46 -18.41 -0.47 -13.63
C ASP A 46 -19.39 -0.62 -12.44
N GLU A 47 -20.66 -0.96 -12.69
CA GLU A 47 -21.69 -1.10 -11.64
C GLU A 47 -21.40 -2.20 -10.61
N GLU A 48 -20.62 -3.21 -10.98
CA GLU A 48 -20.34 -4.39 -10.14
C GLU A 48 -18.86 -4.51 -9.77
N THR A 49 -17.97 -3.75 -10.42
CA THR A 49 -16.52 -3.87 -10.22
C THR A 49 -15.85 -2.58 -9.76
N THR A 50 -14.87 -2.76 -8.88
CA THR A 50 -13.98 -1.69 -8.40
C THR A 50 -12.55 -1.97 -8.84
N SER A 51 -11.93 -0.99 -9.48
CA SER A 51 -10.50 -0.98 -9.79
C SER A 51 -9.73 -0.46 -8.59
N VAL A 52 -8.74 -1.25 -8.14
CA VAL A 52 -7.81 -0.85 -7.09
C VAL A 52 -6.40 -0.85 -7.68
N HIS A 53 -5.81 0.34 -7.78
CA HIS A 53 -4.41 0.50 -8.10
C HIS A 53 -3.59 0.61 -6.81
N ILE A 54 -2.56 -0.21 -6.68
CA ILE A 54 -1.66 -0.24 -5.52
C ILE A 54 -0.24 0.00 -6.00
N GLN A 55 0.40 1.06 -5.50
CA GLN A 55 1.82 1.34 -5.71
C GLN A 55 2.53 1.32 -4.36
N SER A 56 3.66 0.62 -4.29
CA SER A 56 4.65 0.75 -3.21
C SER A 56 5.99 1.04 -3.83
N LYS A 57 6.68 2.08 -3.37
CA LYS A 57 8.01 2.47 -3.85
C LYS A 57 8.87 3.02 -2.71
N PRO A 58 10.21 2.97 -2.80
CA PRO A 58 11.06 3.61 -1.81
C PRO A 58 10.74 5.10 -1.73
N ALA A 59 10.76 5.66 -0.51
CA ALA A 59 10.54 7.10 -0.34
C ALA A 59 11.71 7.92 -0.92
N ILE A 60 12.92 7.35 -0.91
CA ILE A 60 14.11 7.96 -1.48
C ILE A 60 14.38 7.40 -2.89
N PRO A 61 14.41 8.27 -3.93
CA PRO A 61 14.67 7.84 -5.31
C PRO A 61 16.04 7.17 -5.54
N THR A 62 17.03 7.45 -4.69
CA THR A 62 18.39 6.87 -4.78
C THR A 62 18.52 5.51 -4.11
N THR A 63 17.44 4.93 -3.57
CA THR A 63 17.47 3.57 -3.03
C THR A 63 17.64 2.57 -4.17
N ILE A 64 18.85 1.99 -4.29
CA ILE A 64 19.20 1.03 -5.34
C ILE A 64 18.62 -0.37 -5.06
N VAL A 65 18.41 -0.72 -3.78
CA VAL A 65 18.02 -2.08 -3.37
C VAL A 65 16.77 -2.05 -2.48
N ASP A 66 15.70 -2.68 -2.95
CA ASP A 66 14.38 -2.76 -2.28
C ASP A 66 14.20 -4.05 -1.43
N TYR A 67 15.10 -5.04 -1.55
CA TYR A 67 15.02 -6.34 -0.83
C TYR A 67 13.65 -7.05 -0.91
N GLY A 68 12.82 -6.71 -1.90
CA GLY A 68 11.46 -7.23 -2.04
C GLY A 68 10.42 -6.62 -1.09
N LYS A 69 10.74 -5.51 -0.40
CA LYS A 69 9.81 -4.87 0.54
C LYS A 69 8.58 -4.32 -0.18
N ASN A 70 8.73 -3.65 -1.32
CA ASN A 70 7.57 -3.14 -2.06
C ASN A 70 6.65 -4.26 -2.57
N ILE A 71 7.21 -5.36 -3.09
CA ILE A 71 6.38 -6.49 -3.54
C ILE A 71 5.66 -7.16 -2.35
N LYS A 72 6.30 -7.21 -1.17
CA LYS A 72 5.65 -7.67 0.07
C LYS A 72 4.47 -6.76 0.42
N ASN A 73 4.65 -5.44 0.42
CA ASN A 73 3.58 -4.48 0.72
C ASN A 73 2.38 -4.65 -0.23
N VAL A 74 2.64 -4.70 -1.55
CA VAL A 74 1.59 -4.92 -2.56
C VAL A 74 0.84 -6.22 -2.30
N LYS A 75 1.57 -7.34 -2.07
CA LYS A 75 0.95 -8.65 -1.80
C LYS A 75 0.11 -8.65 -0.52
N THR A 76 0.58 -8.00 0.55
CA THR A 76 -0.17 -7.87 1.80
C THR A 76 -1.51 -7.18 1.57
N ILE A 77 -1.49 -6.02 0.88
CA ILE A 77 -2.70 -5.25 0.59
C ILE A 77 -3.64 -6.04 -0.33
N THR A 78 -3.13 -6.60 -1.42
CA THR A 78 -3.96 -7.39 -2.34
C THR A 78 -4.57 -8.61 -1.65
N THR A 79 -3.83 -9.28 -0.77
CA THR A 79 -4.35 -10.44 -0.02
C THR A 79 -5.46 -10.02 0.94
N TYR A 80 -5.29 -8.87 1.60
CA TYR A 80 -6.32 -8.31 2.47
C TYR A 80 -7.58 -7.90 1.70
N LEU A 81 -7.44 -7.28 0.52
CA LEU A 81 -8.58 -6.78 -0.25
C LEU A 81 -9.38 -7.88 -0.95
N LYS A 82 -8.75 -8.96 -1.44
CA LYS A 82 -9.41 -10.04 -2.19
C LYS A 82 -10.74 -10.58 -1.63
N PRO A 83 -10.92 -10.79 -0.32
CA PRO A 83 -12.21 -11.22 0.25
C PRO A 83 -13.24 -10.09 0.42
N HIS A 84 -12.87 -8.84 0.17
CA HIS A 84 -13.69 -7.65 0.41
C HIS A 84 -14.07 -6.87 -0.86
N ILE A 85 -13.56 -7.31 -2.03
CA ILE A 85 -13.84 -6.71 -3.35
C ILE A 85 -14.29 -7.77 -4.35
#